data_AF-A0A0C2Z9U1-F1
#
_entry.id   AF-A0A0C2Z9U1-F1
#
_cell.length_a   1.000
_cell.length_b   1.000
_cell.length_c   1.000
_cell.angle_alpha   90.00
_cell.angle_beta   90.00
_cell.angle_gamma   90.00
#
_symmetry.space_group_name_H-M   'P 1'
#
loop_
_entity.id
_entity.type
_entity.pdbx_description
1 polymer ?
#
loop_
_entity_poly.entity_id
_entity_poly.type
_entity_poly.pdbx_seq_one_letter_code
_entity_poly.pdbx_strand_id
1 'polypeptide(L)'
;MQSNAALEYDYSVAKLFTYATILFGILGMSVGVLIAAQLAFPELNYLFGEYGTFSRLRPVHTNTVIFGFMISGIWATYYYLSQRVLKVSMAESKFLMFIGKLHFWLYFVGALAAVVSLLLGISASKEYAEFEWPIDIVIVLVWVLWGISMFGLIGIRREKSLYISMWYFIATFLGVAMLYLFNNMEVPTYFVSGGIGSIMNSVSMYSGTNDALVQWWYGHNAVAFVFTVPIIAMIYYFLPKESGQAIYSYKLSLLSFWGLMFVYLWAGSHHLIYSTVPDWMQTMGSIFSVILILPSWGSAINMLL
;
A
#
# COMPACT_ATOMS: atom_id res chain seq x y z
N MET A 1 -27.48 -26.24 -10.20
CA MET A 1 -28.59 -25.93 -9.26
C MET A 1 -28.07 -24.86 -8.31
N GLN A 2 -28.55 -23.61 -8.40
CA GLN A 2 -28.25 -22.62 -7.38
C GLN A 2 -29.09 -22.97 -6.15
N SER A 3 -28.45 -23.32 -5.03
CA SER A 3 -29.18 -23.56 -3.79
C SER A 3 -29.83 -22.26 -3.34
N ASN A 4 -31.12 -22.27 -3.01
CA ASN A 4 -31.86 -21.16 -2.40
C ASN A 4 -31.42 -20.83 -0.95
N ALA A 5 -30.26 -21.33 -0.51
CA ALA A 5 -29.68 -20.95 0.77
C ALA A 5 -29.16 -19.51 0.70
N ALA A 6 -29.44 -18.70 1.73
CA ALA A 6 -28.87 -17.37 1.85
C ALA A 6 -27.34 -17.46 1.80
N LEU A 7 -26.70 -16.59 1.02
CA LEU A 7 -25.25 -16.58 0.89
C LEU A 7 -24.61 -16.13 2.21
N GLU A 8 -23.96 -17.05 2.90
CA GLU A 8 -23.21 -16.77 4.12
C GLU A 8 -21.73 -16.48 3.82
N TYR A 9 -21.24 -15.35 4.30
CA TYR A 9 -19.87 -14.91 4.08
C TYR A 9 -18.95 -15.31 5.23
N ASP A 10 -17.74 -15.76 4.91
CA ASP A 10 -16.71 -16.04 5.90
C ASP A 10 -15.80 -14.82 6.10
N TYR A 11 -15.88 -14.19 7.28
CA TYR A 11 -15.08 -13.02 7.63
C TYR A 11 -13.86 -13.34 8.50
N SER A 12 -13.45 -14.60 8.62
CA SER A 12 -12.30 -14.98 9.45
C SER A 12 -11.02 -14.23 9.05
N VAL A 13 -10.69 -14.20 7.75
CA VAL A 13 -9.52 -13.48 7.23
C VAL A 13 -9.67 -11.97 7.41
N ALA A 14 -10.86 -11.41 7.14
CA ALA A 14 -11.12 -9.99 7.34
C ALA A 14 -10.89 -9.57 8.80
N LYS A 15 -11.39 -10.35 9.77
CA LYS A 15 -11.19 -10.11 11.21
C LYS A 15 -9.72 -10.16 11.62
N LEU A 16 -8.94 -11.11 11.10
CA LEU A 16 -7.51 -11.20 11.37
C LEU A 16 -6.80 -9.91 10.93
N PHE A 17 -7.05 -9.45 9.71
CA PHE A 17 -6.50 -8.18 9.24
C PHE A 17 -7.01 -6.98 10.04
N THR A 18 -8.28 -6.94 10.45
CA THR A 18 -8.80 -5.87 11.32
C THR A 18 -8.03 -5.79 12.65
N TYR A 19 -7.70 -6.93 13.27
CA TYR A 19 -6.90 -6.92 14.50
C TYR A 19 -5.49 -6.43 14.26
N ALA A 20 -4.85 -6.83 13.14
CA ALA A 20 -3.55 -6.30 12.74
C ALA A 20 -3.61 -4.78 12.49
N THR A 21 -4.67 -4.26 11.86
CA THR A 21 -4.87 -2.83 11.65
C THR A 21 -4.90 -2.08 12.97
N ILE A 22 -5.71 -2.53 13.93
CA ILE A 22 -5.80 -1.87 15.24
C ILE A 22 -4.44 -1.89 15.95
N LEU A 23 -3.78 -3.06 15.96
CA LEU A 23 -2.47 -3.23 16.60
C LEU A 23 -1.42 -2.30 16.01
N PHE A 24 -1.21 -2.35 14.69
CA PHE A 24 -0.20 -1.52 14.02
C PHE A 24 -0.58 -0.04 14.01
N GLY A 25 -1.88 0.30 14.04
CA GLY A 25 -2.33 1.68 14.20
C GLY A 25 -1.87 2.26 15.54
N ILE A 26 -2.10 1.54 16.64
CA ILE A 26 -1.65 1.94 17.96
C ILE A 26 -0.12 2.03 18.01
N LEU A 27 0.59 1.00 17.54
CA LEU A 27 2.05 0.95 17.58
C LEU A 27 2.67 2.07 16.73
N GLY A 28 2.27 2.20 15.47
CA GLY A 28 2.79 3.18 14.53
C GLY A 28 2.55 4.61 14.99
N MET A 29 1.34 4.93 15.45
CA MET A 29 1.03 6.27 15.96
C MET A 29 1.76 6.58 17.27
N SER A 30 1.96 5.59 18.14
CA SER A 30 2.73 5.76 19.39
C SER A 30 4.20 6.09 19.12
N VAL A 31 4.84 5.39 18.15
CA VAL A 31 6.19 5.75 17.71
C VAL A 31 6.19 7.15 17.08
N GLY A 32 5.14 7.50 16.33
CA GLY A 32 4.93 8.84 15.78
C GLY A 32 4.95 9.95 16.84
N VAL A 33 4.22 9.75 17.94
CA VAL A 33 4.23 10.68 19.08
C VAL A 33 5.60 10.76 19.72
N LEU A 34 6.30 9.64 19.89
CA LEU A 34 7.66 9.62 20.44
C LEU A 34 8.65 10.40 19.56
N ILE A 35 8.68 10.14 18.25
CA ILE A 35 9.61 10.84 17.35
C ILE A 35 9.26 12.32 17.18
N ALA A 36 7.98 12.69 17.30
CA ALA A 36 7.57 14.09 17.38
C ALA A 36 8.10 14.76 18.66
N ALA A 37 8.03 14.07 19.79
CA ALA A 37 8.61 14.56 21.04
C ALA A 37 10.14 14.66 20.96
N GLN A 38 10.82 13.74 20.27
CA GLN A 38 12.28 13.80 20.05
C GLN A 38 12.73 15.04 19.26
N LEU A 39 11.88 15.57 18.36
CA LEU A 39 12.17 16.83 17.66
C LEU A 39 12.06 18.05 18.58
N ALA A 40 11.19 17.99 19.60
CA ALA A 40 11.04 19.06 20.58
C ALA A 40 12.03 18.95 21.74
N PHE A 41 12.36 17.71 22.15
CA PHE A 41 13.17 17.34 23.30
C PHE A 41 14.24 16.31 22.85
N PRO A 42 15.37 16.76 22.28
CA PRO A 42 16.37 15.86 21.68
C PRO A 42 16.96 14.83 22.63
N GLU A 43 16.96 15.06 23.94
CA GLU A 43 17.40 14.11 24.97
C GLU A 43 16.62 12.79 24.93
N LEU A 44 15.38 12.80 24.43
CA LEU A 44 14.55 11.60 24.29
C LEU A 44 15.10 10.61 23.25
N ASN A 45 16.07 11.01 22.41
CA ASN A 45 16.77 10.10 21.49
C ASN A 45 17.56 9.01 22.24
N TYR A 46 17.95 9.27 23.49
CA TYR A 46 18.81 8.37 24.25
C TYR A 46 18.07 7.41 25.18
N LEU A 47 16.73 7.46 25.22
CA LEU A 47 15.89 6.61 26.09
C LEU A 47 16.16 5.11 25.91
N PHE A 48 16.44 4.69 24.67
CA PHE A 48 16.67 3.27 24.32
C PHE A 48 18.02 3.06 23.61
N GLY A 49 19.02 3.90 23.94
CA GLY A 49 20.33 3.87 23.29
C GLY A 49 20.23 4.07 21.77
N GLU A 50 21.03 3.33 21.00
CA GLU A 50 21.06 3.47 19.53
C GLU A 50 19.72 3.11 18.86
N TYR A 51 18.95 2.18 19.44
CA TYR A 51 17.65 1.72 18.92
C TYR A 51 16.55 2.77 19.08
N GLY A 52 16.73 3.73 20.00
CA GLY A 52 15.78 4.79 20.28
C GLY A 52 15.99 6.07 19.49
N THR A 53 17.01 6.13 18.64
CA THR A 53 17.33 7.37 17.91
C THR A 53 16.28 7.70 16.84
N PHE A 54 16.03 8.99 16.64
CA PHE A 54 15.05 9.49 15.66
C PHE A 54 15.30 8.94 14.25
N SER A 55 16.57 8.82 13.85
CA SER A 55 16.94 8.30 12.54
C SER A 55 16.54 6.85 12.31
N ARG A 56 16.52 6.00 13.36
CA ARG A 56 16.02 4.61 13.28
C ARG A 56 14.50 4.53 13.49
N LEU A 57 13.95 5.33 14.40
CA LEU A 57 12.52 5.29 14.71
C LEU A 57 11.65 5.94 13.64
N ARG A 58 12.16 6.91 12.86
CA ARG A 58 11.43 7.53 11.74
C ARG A 58 10.98 6.48 10.70
N PRO A 59 11.86 5.68 10.09
CA PRO A 59 11.43 4.66 9.14
C PRO A 59 10.56 3.57 9.79
N VAL A 60 10.79 3.23 11.08
CA VAL A 60 9.89 2.32 11.83
C VAL A 60 8.49 2.90 11.93
N HIS A 61 8.33 4.18 12.30
CA HIS A 61 7.03 4.86 12.34
C HIS A 61 6.36 4.84 10.96
N THR A 62 7.07 5.32 9.94
CA THR A 62 6.57 5.41 8.56
C THR A 62 6.08 4.06 8.07
N ASN A 63 6.91 3.02 8.18
CA ASN A 63 6.56 1.68 7.69
C ASN A 63 5.45 1.02 8.52
N THR A 64 5.44 1.23 9.85
CA THR A 64 4.39 0.67 10.72
C THR A 64 3.03 1.33 10.43
N VAL A 65 3.00 2.63 10.14
CA VAL A 65 1.75 3.32 9.78
C VAL A 65 1.29 2.95 8.37
N ILE A 66 2.19 2.91 7.39
CA ILE A 66 1.85 2.62 6.00
C ILE A 66 1.54 1.12 5.82
N PHE A 67 2.54 0.26 6.01
CA PHE A 67 2.45 -1.16 5.68
C PHE A 67 1.86 -1.99 6.83
N GLY A 68 2.00 -1.51 8.07
CA GLY A 68 1.31 -2.08 9.22
C GLY A 68 -0.17 -1.68 9.25
N PHE A 69 -0.47 -0.42 9.52
CA PHE A 69 -1.84 0.07 9.72
C PHE A 69 -2.64 0.18 8.42
N MET A 70 -2.19 0.99 7.45
CA MET A 70 -3.01 1.27 6.26
C MET A 70 -3.25 0.03 5.41
N ILE A 71 -2.19 -0.70 5.05
CA ILE A 71 -2.29 -1.88 4.19
C ILE A 71 -3.13 -3.02 4.83
N SER A 72 -2.97 -3.29 6.13
CA SER A 72 -3.84 -4.26 6.78
C SER A 72 -5.30 -3.81 6.79
N GLY A 73 -5.57 -2.51 6.95
CA GLY A 73 -6.93 -1.96 6.89
C GLY A 73 -7.56 -2.11 5.50
N ILE A 74 -6.76 -1.91 4.46
CA ILE A 74 -7.12 -2.14 3.06
C ILE A 74 -7.45 -3.61 2.84
N TRP A 75 -6.63 -4.54 3.33
CA TRP A 75 -6.89 -5.97 3.17
C TRP A 75 -8.07 -6.47 4.01
N ALA A 76 -8.24 -5.99 5.24
CA ALA A 76 -9.42 -6.28 6.07
C ALA A 76 -10.69 -5.91 5.31
N THR A 77 -10.69 -4.70 4.75
CA THR A 77 -11.83 -4.16 4.01
C THR A 77 -12.04 -4.90 2.70
N TYR A 78 -10.98 -5.22 1.97
CA TYR A 78 -11.02 -6.02 0.77
C TYR A 78 -11.67 -7.39 1.04
N TYR A 79 -11.16 -8.17 2.01
CA TYR A 79 -11.69 -9.50 2.32
C TYR A 79 -13.13 -9.46 2.84
N TYR A 80 -13.57 -8.33 3.41
CA TYR A 80 -14.95 -8.12 3.85
C TYR A 80 -15.91 -7.77 2.70
N LEU A 81 -15.58 -6.73 1.92
CA LEU A 81 -16.51 -6.18 0.93
C LEU A 81 -16.49 -6.94 -0.39
N SER A 82 -15.34 -7.48 -0.81
CA SER A 82 -15.21 -8.18 -2.11
C SER A 82 -16.21 -9.32 -2.22
N GLN A 83 -16.35 -10.11 -1.15
CA GLN A 83 -17.33 -11.18 -1.05
C GLN A 83 -18.76 -10.69 -1.35
N ARG A 84 -19.13 -9.51 -0.81
CA ARG A 84 -20.48 -8.96 -0.94
C ARG A 84 -20.77 -8.32 -2.29
N VAL A 85 -19.81 -7.61 -2.87
CA VAL A 85 -19.99 -6.95 -4.17
C VAL A 85 -19.86 -7.96 -5.32
N LEU A 86 -19.08 -9.03 -5.14
CA LEU A 86 -18.95 -10.13 -6.10
C LEU A 86 -20.02 -11.22 -5.89
N LYS A 87 -20.78 -11.16 -4.79
CA LYS A 87 -21.81 -12.15 -4.41
C LYS A 87 -21.24 -13.57 -4.34
N VAL A 88 -20.08 -13.70 -3.69
CA VAL A 88 -19.41 -14.99 -3.46
C VAL A 88 -18.76 -15.03 -2.09
N SER A 89 -18.85 -16.16 -1.41
CA SER A 89 -18.22 -16.36 -0.12
C SER A 89 -16.85 -17.02 -0.26
N MET A 90 -15.89 -16.58 0.55
CA MET A 90 -14.57 -17.21 0.65
C MET A 90 -14.69 -18.69 1.09
N ALA A 91 -15.74 -19.06 1.82
CA ALA A 91 -15.99 -20.44 2.24
C ALA A 91 -16.28 -21.39 1.06
N GLU A 92 -16.70 -20.87 -0.09
CA GLU A 92 -17.00 -21.67 -1.28
C GLU A 92 -15.74 -22.24 -1.95
N SER A 93 -14.57 -21.68 -1.65
CA SER A 93 -13.30 -22.15 -2.18
C SER A 93 -12.30 -22.40 -1.05
N LYS A 94 -12.09 -23.69 -0.72
CA LYS A 94 -11.06 -24.12 0.23
C LYS A 94 -9.67 -23.58 -0.15
N PHE A 95 -9.39 -23.50 -1.45
CA PHE A 95 -8.14 -22.93 -1.97
C PHE A 95 -8.03 -21.45 -1.65
N LEU A 96 -9.03 -20.62 -1.99
CA LEU A 96 -8.97 -19.18 -1.73
C LEU A 96 -8.97 -18.88 -0.22
N MET A 97 -9.69 -19.68 0.58
CA MET A 97 -9.63 -19.60 2.03
C MET A 97 -8.21 -19.87 2.56
N PHE A 98 -7.54 -20.90 2.06
CA PHE A 98 -6.16 -21.21 2.41
C PHE A 98 -5.21 -20.05 2.01
N ILE A 99 -5.32 -19.56 0.78
CA ILE A 99 -4.50 -18.44 0.29
C ILE A 99 -4.71 -17.18 1.14
N GLY A 100 -5.96 -16.85 1.51
CA GLY A 100 -6.25 -15.70 2.37
C GLY A 100 -5.65 -15.80 3.77
N LYS A 101 -5.64 -17.00 4.37
CA LYS A 101 -4.98 -17.24 5.67
C LYS A 101 -3.46 -17.21 5.55
N LEU A 102 -2.90 -17.82 4.50
CA LEU A 102 -1.46 -17.78 4.22
C LEU A 102 -0.98 -16.36 4.00
N HIS A 103 -1.74 -15.57 3.24
CA HIS A 103 -1.50 -14.15 3.02
C HIS A 103 -1.39 -13.40 4.34
N PHE A 104 -2.36 -13.57 5.25
CA PHE A 104 -2.33 -12.93 6.58
C PHE A 104 -1.10 -13.34 7.39
N TRP A 105 -0.82 -14.64 7.54
CA TRP A 105 0.27 -15.08 8.41
C TRP A 105 1.65 -14.73 7.86
N LEU A 106 1.85 -14.85 6.54
CA LEU A 106 3.08 -14.44 5.90
C LEU A 106 3.30 -12.93 6.04
N TYR A 107 2.25 -12.13 5.85
CA TYR A 107 2.27 -10.70 6.13
C TYR A 107 2.63 -10.41 7.58
N PHE A 108 1.93 -11.00 8.54
CA PHE A 108 2.06 -10.64 9.95
C PHE A 108 3.47 -10.95 10.47
N VAL A 109 3.99 -12.14 10.16
CA VAL A 109 5.36 -12.53 10.52
C VAL A 109 6.39 -11.68 9.78
N GLY A 110 6.18 -11.43 8.48
CA GLY A 110 7.05 -10.59 7.66
C GLY A 110 7.12 -9.15 8.18
N ALA A 111 5.99 -8.54 8.56
CA ALA A 111 5.91 -7.20 9.11
C ALA A 111 6.68 -7.09 10.44
N LEU A 112 6.60 -8.10 11.31
CA LEU A 112 7.40 -8.12 12.54
C LEU A 112 8.90 -8.18 12.24
N ALA A 113 9.32 -9.04 11.30
CA ALA A 113 10.72 -9.12 10.89
C ALA A 113 11.20 -7.79 10.28
N ALA A 114 10.35 -7.11 9.52
CA ALA A 114 10.63 -5.83 8.88
C ALA A 114 10.79 -4.69 9.90
N VAL A 115 9.96 -4.66 10.95
CA VAL A 115 10.14 -3.70 12.06
C VAL A 115 11.47 -3.96 12.79
N VAL A 116 11.79 -5.23 13.04
CA VAL A 116 13.06 -5.59 13.70
C VAL A 116 14.26 -5.19 12.85
N SER A 117 14.24 -5.40 11.52
CA SER A 117 15.36 -5.02 10.65
C SER A 117 15.64 -3.52 10.70
N LEU A 118 14.59 -2.69 10.66
CA LEU A 118 14.74 -1.24 10.74
C LEU A 118 15.26 -0.78 12.11
N LEU A 119 14.82 -1.40 13.21
CA LEU A 119 15.36 -1.12 14.56
C LEU A 119 16.86 -1.45 14.65
N LEU A 120 17.29 -2.53 13.98
CA LEU A 120 18.70 -2.91 13.88
C LEU A 120 19.51 -1.99 12.94
N GLY A 121 18.87 -1.01 12.28
CA GLY A 121 19.53 -0.08 11.36
C GLY A 121 19.80 -0.67 9.98
N ILE A 122 19.18 -1.79 9.63
CA ILE A 122 19.28 -2.42 8.31
C ILE A 122 18.26 -1.76 7.39
N SER A 123 18.74 -0.91 6.48
CA SER A 123 17.87 -0.16 5.57
C SER A 123 18.51 0.18 4.24
N ALA A 124 17.71 0.10 3.17
CA ALA A 124 18.07 0.54 1.81
C ALA A 124 18.10 2.08 1.67
N SER A 125 17.69 2.84 2.71
CA SER A 125 17.67 4.31 2.76
C SER A 125 16.74 5.03 1.75
N LYS A 126 15.92 4.27 1.03
CA LYS A 126 14.88 4.78 0.12
C LYS A 126 13.56 4.98 0.88
N GLU A 127 13.01 6.20 0.85
CA GLU A 127 11.76 6.49 1.58
C GLU A 127 10.61 5.60 1.12
N TYR A 128 9.84 5.06 2.07
CA TYR A 128 8.77 4.08 1.85
C TYR A 128 9.21 2.74 1.23
N ALA A 129 10.49 2.56 0.95
CA ALA A 129 11.11 1.33 0.45
C ALA A 129 12.38 1.04 1.26
N GLU A 130 12.30 1.22 2.59
CA GLU A 130 13.45 1.18 3.47
C GLU A 130 13.95 -0.23 3.75
N PHE A 131 13.17 -1.27 3.45
CA PHE A 131 13.55 -2.66 3.68
C PHE A 131 14.63 -3.12 2.70
N GLU A 132 15.41 -4.11 3.12
CA GLU A 132 16.43 -4.74 2.31
C GLU A 132 15.88 -5.94 1.53
N TRP A 133 16.56 -6.31 0.44
CA TRP A 133 16.09 -7.25 -0.58
C TRP A 133 15.46 -8.57 -0.08
N PRO A 134 15.90 -9.22 1.03
CA PRO A 134 15.27 -10.45 1.48
C PRO A 134 13.82 -10.22 1.94
N ILE A 135 13.57 -9.05 2.56
CA ILE A 135 12.23 -8.65 3.02
C ILE A 135 11.39 -8.21 1.82
N ASP A 136 11.99 -7.55 0.84
CA ASP A 136 11.31 -7.17 -0.40
C ASP A 136 10.73 -8.37 -1.14
N ILE A 137 11.47 -9.48 -1.21
CA ILE A 137 10.97 -10.74 -1.78
C ILE A 137 9.74 -11.24 -1.01
N VAL A 138 9.77 -11.20 0.33
CA VAL A 138 8.63 -11.61 1.16
C VAL A 138 7.43 -10.69 0.90
N ILE A 139 7.63 -9.38 0.78
CA ILE A 139 6.59 -8.41 0.46
C ILE A 139 5.97 -8.71 -0.91
N VAL A 140 6.79 -9.01 -1.93
CA VAL A 140 6.29 -9.41 -3.26
C VAL A 140 5.43 -10.68 -3.16
N LEU A 141 5.85 -11.68 -2.39
CA LEU A 141 5.06 -12.91 -2.19
C LEU A 141 3.72 -12.62 -1.51
N VAL A 142 3.71 -11.81 -0.44
CA VAL A 142 2.50 -11.37 0.26
C VAL A 142 1.55 -10.66 -0.73
N TRP A 143 2.08 -9.74 -1.53
CA TRP A 143 1.30 -9.00 -2.52
C TRP A 143 0.69 -9.92 -3.59
N VAL A 144 1.45 -10.90 -4.09
CA VAL A 144 0.97 -11.90 -5.05
C VAL A 144 -0.14 -12.77 -4.46
N LEU A 145 -0.03 -13.18 -3.19
CA LEU A 145 -1.10 -13.95 -2.52
C LEU A 145 -2.42 -13.16 -2.44
N TRP A 146 -2.33 -11.84 -2.21
CA TRP A 146 -3.50 -10.97 -2.29
C TRP A 146 -4.08 -10.92 -3.71
N GLY A 147 -3.23 -10.79 -4.74
CA GLY A 147 -3.64 -10.87 -6.14
C GLY A 147 -4.35 -12.17 -6.50
N ILE A 148 -3.82 -13.32 -6.08
CA ILE A 148 -4.44 -14.65 -6.27
C ILE A 148 -5.81 -14.69 -5.59
N SER A 149 -5.91 -14.20 -4.35
CA SER A 149 -7.21 -14.09 -3.66
C SER A 149 -8.19 -13.23 -4.46
N MET A 150 -7.71 -12.11 -5.00
CA MET A 150 -8.52 -11.12 -5.70
C MET A 150 -9.08 -11.61 -7.01
N PHE A 151 -8.21 -12.04 -7.92
CA PHE A 151 -8.64 -12.55 -9.21
C PHE A 151 -9.35 -13.90 -9.07
N GLY A 152 -9.00 -14.68 -8.03
CA GLY A 152 -9.72 -15.89 -7.66
C GLY A 152 -11.20 -15.64 -7.35
N LEU A 153 -11.49 -14.71 -6.43
CA LEU A 153 -12.89 -14.34 -6.11
C LEU A 153 -13.62 -13.73 -7.29
N ILE A 154 -12.95 -12.90 -8.10
CA ILE A 154 -13.53 -12.34 -9.33
C ILE A 154 -13.88 -13.47 -10.32
N GLY A 155 -13.06 -14.52 -10.40
CA GLY A 155 -13.27 -15.66 -11.31
C GLY A 155 -14.49 -16.51 -10.95
N ILE A 156 -14.85 -16.60 -9.66
CA ILE A 156 -16.00 -17.38 -9.17
C ILE A 156 -17.20 -16.51 -8.75
N ARG A 157 -17.18 -15.22 -9.11
CA ARG A 157 -18.25 -14.28 -8.75
C ARG A 157 -19.59 -14.68 -9.37
N ARG A 158 -20.69 -14.28 -8.72
CA ARG A 158 -22.04 -14.41 -9.28
C ARG A 158 -22.49 -13.13 -10.00
N GLU A 159 -21.96 -11.97 -9.59
CA GLU A 159 -22.29 -10.69 -10.20
C GLU A 159 -21.56 -10.51 -11.54
N LYS A 160 -22.28 -10.13 -12.59
CA LYS A 160 -21.68 -10.01 -13.94
C LYS A 160 -20.77 -8.79 -14.00
N SER A 161 -21.24 -7.68 -13.47
CA SER A 161 -20.56 -6.38 -13.49
C SER A 161 -19.63 -6.21 -12.29
N LEU A 162 -18.41 -5.76 -12.51
CA LEU A 162 -17.53 -5.41 -11.40
C LEU A 162 -17.92 -4.05 -10.84
N TYR A 163 -18.26 -4.02 -9.56
CA TYR A 163 -18.49 -2.77 -8.83
C TYR A 163 -17.23 -1.91 -8.79
N ILE A 164 -17.41 -0.58 -8.75
CA ILE A 164 -16.31 0.39 -8.85
C ILE A 164 -15.22 0.17 -7.79
N SER A 165 -15.58 -0.23 -6.55
CA SER A 165 -14.58 -0.56 -5.52
C SER A 165 -13.60 -1.64 -5.97
N MET A 166 -14.06 -2.64 -6.74
CA MET A 166 -13.15 -3.68 -7.26
C MET A 166 -12.18 -3.13 -8.29
N TRP A 167 -12.56 -2.11 -9.05
CA TRP A 167 -11.65 -1.48 -10.03
C TRP A 167 -10.51 -0.77 -9.30
N TYR A 168 -10.82 -0.03 -8.24
CA TYR A 168 -9.82 0.61 -7.39
C TYR A 168 -8.92 -0.42 -6.67
N PHE A 169 -9.43 -1.56 -6.21
CA PHE A 169 -8.57 -2.62 -5.66
C PHE A 169 -7.66 -3.26 -6.72
N ILE A 170 -8.16 -3.52 -7.93
CA ILE A 170 -7.34 -4.04 -9.04
C ILE A 170 -6.24 -3.02 -9.40
N ALA A 171 -6.61 -1.75 -9.49
CA ALA A 171 -5.66 -0.66 -9.72
C ALA A 171 -4.60 -0.57 -8.62
N THR A 172 -5.01 -0.72 -7.35
CA THR A 172 -4.09 -0.78 -6.20
C THR A 172 -3.10 -1.93 -6.36
N PHE A 173 -3.60 -3.13 -6.65
CA PHE A 173 -2.75 -4.31 -6.82
C PHE A 173 -1.72 -4.10 -7.95
N LEU A 174 -2.18 -3.72 -9.14
CA LEU A 174 -1.32 -3.55 -10.32
C LEU A 174 -0.35 -2.37 -10.17
N GLY A 175 -0.85 -1.23 -9.68
CA GLY A 175 -0.05 -0.02 -9.47
C GLY A 175 1.08 -0.28 -8.49
N VAL A 176 0.78 -0.77 -7.29
CA VAL A 176 1.82 -1.08 -6.29
C VAL A 176 2.77 -2.16 -6.79
N ALA A 177 2.27 -3.23 -7.44
CA ALA A 177 3.15 -4.29 -7.96
C ALA A 177 4.18 -3.74 -8.95
N MET A 178 3.74 -2.91 -9.89
CA MET A 178 4.64 -2.26 -10.85
C MET A 178 5.62 -1.33 -10.12
N LEU A 179 5.13 -0.44 -9.26
CA LEU A 179 5.97 0.56 -8.59
C LEU A 179 7.04 -0.10 -7.71
N TYR A 180 6.64 -1.08 -6.90
CA TYR A 180 7.50 -1.77 -5.96
C TYR A 180 8.61 -2.53 -6.67
N LEU A 181 8.27 -3.31 -7.70
CA LEU A 181 9.26 -4.09 -8.44
C LEU A 181 10.31 -3.20 -9.10
N PHE A 182 9.91 -2.05 -9.66
CA PHE A 182 10.86 -1.16 -10.32
C PHE A 182 11.72 -0.37 -9.33
N ASN A 183 11.16 0.13 -8.22
CA ASN A 183 11.95 0.90 -7.27
C ASN A 183 12.94 0.06 -6.45
N ASN A 184 12.55 -1.18 -6.18
CA ASN A 184 13.34 -2.13 -5.39
C ASN A 184 14.17 -3.06 -6.30
N MET A 185 14.46 -2.65 -7.53
CA MET A 185 15.55 -3.26 -8.28
C MET A 185 16.87 -2.87 -7.63
N GLU A 186 17.54 -3.86 -7.07
CA GLU A 186 18.76 -3.65 -6.30
C GLU A 186 19.68 -4.86 -6.39
N VAL A 187 20.97 -4.61 -6.15
CA VAL A 187 22.04 -5.58 -6.31
C VAL A 187 22.55 -5.97 -4.93
N PRO A 188 22.28 -7.20 -4.44
CA PRO A 188 22.81 -7.65 -3.15
C PRO A 188 24.33 -7.69 -3.18
N THR A 189 24.96 -6.95 -2.26
CA THR A 189 26.41 -6.73 -2.25
C THR A 189 27.19 -8.02 -2.06
N TYR A 190 26.68 -8.97 -1.27
CA TYR A 190 27.29 -10.29 -1.04
C TYR A 190 27.59 -11.04 -2.36
N PHE A 191 26.64 -11.10 -3.28
CA PHE A 191 26.79 -11.89 -4.52
C PHE A 191 27.76 -11.26 -5.51
N VAL A 192 27.75 -9.93 -5.66
CA VAL A 192 28.60 -9.24 -6.64
C VAL A 192 30.01 -8.98 -6.16
N SER A 193 30.25 -8.99 -4.85
CA SER A 193 31.58 -8.78 -4.25
C SER A 193 32.34 -10.09 -3.98
N GLY A 194 31.81 -11.26 -4.37
CA GLY A 194 32.43 -12.54 -4.06
C GLY A 194 32.38 -12.93 -2.58
N GLY A 195 31.34 -12.49 -1.86
CA GLY A 195 31.10 -12.82 -0.45
C GLY A 195 31.70 -11.84 0.57
N ILE A 196 32.25 -10.71 0.13
CA ILE A 196 32.84 -9.68 1.02
C ILE A 196 31.75 -8.76 1.61
N GLY A 197 30.72 -8.46 0.82
CA GLY A 197 29.56 -7.67 1.24
C GLY A 197 28.63 -8.39 2.22
N SER A 198 27.61 -7.71 2.71
CA SER A 198 26.62 -8.31 3.62
C SER A 198 25.48 -8.95 2.83
N ILE A 199 24.96 -10.09 3.32
CA ILE A 199 23.75 -10.70 2.74
C ILE A 199 22.51 -9.82 2.99
N MET A 200 22.53 -9.02 4.04
CA MET A 200 21.46 -8.09 4.41
C MET A 200 21.69 -6.69 3.85
N ASN A 201 22.55 -6.55 2.84
CA ASN A 201 22.79 -5.28 2.19
C ASN A 201 22.76 -5.37 0.66
N SER A 202 22.05 -4.45 0.05
CA SER A 202 21.97 -4.18 -1.38
C SER A 202 22.43 -2.76 -1.71
N VAL A 203 22.60 -2.51 -3.01
CA VAL A 203 22.70 -1.17 -3.58
C VAL A 203 21.63 -1.00 -4.66
N SER A 204 21.00 0.17 -4.74
CA SER A 204 20.03 0.48 -5.79
C SER A 204 20.61 0.20 -7.18
N MET A 205 19.80 -0.34 -8.08
CA MET A 205 20.16 -0.52 -9.49
C MET A 205 20.36 0.84 -10.20
N TYR A 206 19.88 1.93 -9.60
CA TYR A 206 19.96 3.28 -10.12
C TYR A 206 20.93 4.14 -9.29
N SER A 207 21.30 5.31 -9.83
CA SER A 207 22.06 6.30 -9.07
C SER A 207 21.68 7.74 -9.43
N GLY A 208 22.00 8.68 -8.54
CA GLY A 208 21.87 10.11 -8.76
C GLY A 208 20.46 10.54 -9.17
N THR A 209 20.38 11.40 -10.17
CA THR A 209 19.11 11.94 -10.69
C THR A 209 18.14 10.84 -11.16
N ASN A 210 18.63 9.74 -11.72
CA ASN A 210 17.77 8.64 -12.17
C ASN A 210 17.17 7.90 -10.97
N ASP A 211 17.97 7.65 -9.93
CA ASP A 211 17.47 7.01 -8.72
C ASP A 211 16.45 7.88 -8.00
N ALA A 212 16.69 9.20 -7.95
CA ALA A 212 15.74 10.17 -7.40
C ALA A 212 14.40 10.15 -8.17
N LEU A 213 14.43 10.05 -9.50
CA LEU A 213 13.22 9.97 -10.32
C LEU A 213 12.44 8.67 -10.09
N VAL A 214 13.11 7.52 -10.09
CA VAL A 214 12.45 6.24 -9.79
C VAL A 214 11.89 6.24 -8.37
N GLN A 215 12.67 6.74 -7.41
CA GLN A 215 12.29 6.86 -6.01
C GLN A 215 11.03 7.68 -5.81
N TRP A 216 10.89 8.84 -6.46
CA TRP A 216 9.70 9.67 -6.27
C TRP A 216 8.56 9.38 -7.22
N TRP A 217 8.83 8.73 -8.36
CA TRP A 217 7.78 8.03 -9.10
C TRP A 217 7.16 6.95 -8.23
N TYR A 218 7.97 6.15 -7.53
CA TYR A 218 7.50 5.20 -6.53
C TYR A 218 6.82 5.88 -5.35
N GLY A 219 7.50 6.77 -4.62
CA GLY A 219 7.03 7.33 -3.36
C GLY A 219 5.71 8.10 -3.51
N HIS A 220 5.59 8.93 -4.55
CA HIS A 220 4.34 9.64 -4.81
C HIS A 220 3.19 8.68 -5.14
N ASN A 221 3.46 7.69 -5.99
CA ASN A 221 2.45 6.72 -6.38
C ASN A 221 2.20 5.66 -5.29
N ALA A 222 3.10 5.45 -4.35
CA ALA A 222 2.84 4.66 -3.16
C ALA A 222 1.74 5.36 -2.34
N VAL A 223 1.81 6.68 -2.16
CA VAL A 223 0.70 7.45 -1.58
C VAL A 223 -0.56 7.34 -2.44
N ALA A 224 -0.46 7.46 -3.76
CA ALA A 224 -1.62 7.29 -4.65
C ALA A 224 -2.32 5.94 -4.44
N PHE A 225 -1.57 4.85 -4.59
CA PHE A 225 -2.10 3.50 -4.65
C PHE A 225 -2.24 2.83 -3.29
N VAL A 226 -1.80 3.46 -2.19
CA VAL A 226 -2.05 2.99 -0.82
C VAL A 226 -2.96 3.93 -0.03
N PHE A 227 -2.80 5.25 -0.14
CA PHE A 227 -3.56 6.22 0.66
C PHE A 227 -4.78 6.79 -0.06
N THR A 228 -4.83 6.72 -1.38
CA THR A 228 -5.92 7.34 -2.15
C THR A 228 -6.81 6.28 -2.79
N VAL A 229 -6.27 5.53 -3.76
CA VAL A 229 -7.02 4.59 -4.61
C VAL A 229 -7.79 3.53 -3.79
N PRO A 230 -7.16 2.74 -2.89
CA PRO A 230 -7.90 1.72 -2.15
C PRO A 230 -8.82 2.36 -1.11
N ILE A 231 -8.47 3.52 -0.55
CA ILE A 231 -9.34 4.23 0.41
C ILE A 231 -10.61 4.71 -0.29
N ILE A 232 -10.50 5.24 -1.51
CA ILE A 232 -11.65 5.54 -2.37
C ILE A 232 -12.50 4.27 -2.60
N ALA A 233 -11.88 3.11 -2.81
CA ALA A 233 -12.60 1.83 -2.92
C ALA A 233 -13.43 1.50 -1.67
N MET A 234 -12.84 1.73 -0.49
CA MET A 234 -13.50 1.52 0.81
C MET A 234 -14.68 2.48 0.96
N ILE A 235 -14.50 3.76 0.64
CA ILE A 235 -15.55 4.78 0.73
C ILE A 235 -16.70 4.44 -0.23
N TYR A 236 -16.41 4.09 -1.49
CA TYR A 236 -17.44 3.69 -2.46
C TYR A 236 -18.29 2.51 -1.97
N TYR A 237 -17.77 1.67 -1.08
CA TYR A 237 -18.54 0.60 -0.47
C TYR A 237 -19.28 1.06 0.80
N PHE A 238 -18.55 1.59 1.78
CA PHE A 238 -19.10 1.87 3.11
C PHE A 238 -20.02 3.09 3.12
N LEU A 239 -19.70 4.16 2.38
CA LEU A 239 -20.49 5.38 2.44
C LEU A 239 -21.94 5.18 1.95
N PRO A 240 -22.21 4.61 0.76
CA PRO A 240 -23.57 4.28 0.34
C PRO A 240 -24.24 3.25 1.27
N LYS A 241 -23.44 2.33 1.83
CA LYS A 241 -23.97 1.26 2.67
C LYS A 241 -24.47 1.78 4.02
N GLU A 242 -23.76 2.72 4.62
CA GLU A 242 -24.11 3.32 5.91
C GLU A 242 -25.12 4.47 5.76
N SER A 243 -25.03 5.26 4.68
CA SER A 243 -26.00 6.35 4.44
C SER A 243 -27.35 5.87 3.91
N GLY A 244 -27.39 4.67 3.31
CA GLY A 244 -28.58 4.16 2.61
C GLY A 244 -28.87 4.89 1.29
N GLN A 245 -27.98 5.77 0.84
CA GLN A 245 -28.12 6.51 -0.42
C GLN A 245 -27.35 5.82 -1.55
N ALA A 246 -27.79 6.04 -2.79
CA ALA A 246 -27.06 5.59 -3.96
C ALA A 246 -25.84 6.49 -4.20
N ILE A 247 -24.84 5.96 -4.92
CA ILE A 247 -23.75 6.81 -5.45
C ILE A 247 -24.35 7.83 -6.42
N TYR A 248 -23.95 9.09 -6.27
CA TYR A 248 -24.46 10.21 -7.06
C TYR A 248 -24.35 10.03 -8.58
N SER A 249 -23.15 9.79 -9.10
CA SER A 249 -22.88 9.78 -10.55
C SER A 249 -21.90 8.70 -10.97
N TYR A 250 -22.41 7.73 -11.72
CA TYR A 250 -21.60 6.71 -12.37
C TYR A 250 -20.60 7.31 -13.39
N LYS A 251 -21.01 8.35 -14.13
CA LYS A 251 -20.12 9.03 -15.09
C LYS A 251 -18.94 9.71 -14.37
N LEU A 252 -19.20 10.27 -13.20
CA LEU A 252 -18.16 10.88 -12.38
C LEU A 252 -17.24 9.82 -11.79
N SER A 253 -17.75 8.64 -11.40
CA SER A 253 -16.91 7.49 -11.04
C SER A 253 -15.95 7.11 -12.17
N LEU A 254 -16.42 7.05 -13.42
CA LEU A 254 -15.59 6.74 -14.59
C LEU A 254 -14.49 7.78 -14.82
N LEU A 255 -14.87 9.07 -14.86
CA LEU A 255 -13.93 10.17 -15.07
C LEU A 255 -12.88 10.19 -13.95
N SER A 256 -13.32 10.07 -12.71
CA SER A 256 -12.44 10.13 -11.55
C SER A 256 -11.51 8.93 -11.52
N PHE A 257 -12.01 7.72 -11.75
CA PHE A 257 -11.17 6.52 -11.78
C PHE A 257 -10.08 6.62 -12.86
N TRP A 258 -10.47 6.78 -14.14
CA TRP A 258 -9.50 6.78 -15.24
C TRP A 258 -8.59 8.00 -15.24
N GLY A 259 -9.14 9.17 -14.89
CA GLY A 259 -8.35 10.39 -14.73
C GLY A 259 -7.32 10.24 -13.63
N LEU A 260 -7.69 9.66 -12.48
CA LEU A 260 -6.75 9.39 -11.39
C LEU A 260 -5.68 8.40 -11.85
N MET A 261 -6.05 7.29 -12.50
CA MET A 261 -5.10 6.26 -12.93
C MET A 261 -4.07 6.77 -13.93
N PHE A 262 -4.47 7.68 -14.81
CA PHE A 262 -3.57 8.26 -15.80
C PHE A 262 -2.72 9.39 -15.23
N VAL A 263 -3.34 10.36 -14.55
CA VAL A 263 -2.67 11.62 -14.16
C VAL A 263 -1.71 11.41 -12.99
N TYR A 264 -2.05 10.56 -12.01
CA TYR A 264 -1.26 10.42 -10.78
C TYR A 264 0.17 9.90 -11.05
N LEU A 265 0.33 9.03 -12.05
CA LEU A 265 1.63 8.44 -12.42
C LEU A 265 2.69 9.48 -12.80
N TRP A 266 2.27 10.66 -13.26
CA TRP A 266 3.17 11.73 -13.72
C TRP A 266 3.64 12.67 -12.62
N ALA A 267 2.97 12.68 -11.46
CA ALA A 267 3.17 13.69 -10.43
C ALA A 267 4.43 13.45 -9.56
N GLY A 268 5.17 12.35 -9.75
CA GLY A 268 6.34 12.02 -8.93
C GLY A 268 7.42 13.11 -8.88
N SER A 269 7.73 13.76 -10.00
CA SER A 269 8.81 14.78 -10.06
C SER A 269 8.49 16.08 -9.33
N HIS A 270 7.26 16.27 -8.81
CA HIS A 270 6.94 17.41 -7.94
C HIS A 270 7.68 17.36 -6.57
N HIS A 271 8.29 16.23 -6.23
CA HIS A 271 9.16 16.07 -5.07
C HIS A 271 10.60 16.54 -5.35
N LEU A 272 10.91 16.83 -6.62
CA LEU A 272 12.25 17.06 -7.14
C LEU A 272 12.39 18.46 -7.76
N ILE A 273 11.53 19.39 -7.36
CA ILE A 273 11.56 20.77 -7.84
C ILE A 273 12.82 21.48 -7.33
N TYR A 274 13.49 22.21 -8.23
CA TYR A 274 14.80 22.84 -7.99
C TYR A 274 15.90 21.86 -7.54
N SER A 275 15.86 20.63 -8.04
CA SER A 275 16.91 19.61 -7.83
C SER A 275 17.76 19.41 -9.10
N THR A 276 18.61 18.38 -9.10
CA THR A 276 19.43 17.98 -10.27
C THR A 276 18.65 17.23 -11.35
N VAL A 277 17.33 17.07 -11.18
CA VAL A 277 16.42 16.53 -12.20
C VAL A 277 16.24 17.52 -13.35
N PRO A 278 16.20 17.09 -14.62
CA PRO A 278 15.96 17.99 -15.74
C PRO A 278 14.68 18.84 -15.59
N ASP A 279 14.75 20.12 -15.93
CA ASP A 279 13.64 21.08 -15.78
C ASP A 279 12.34 20.63 -16.47
N TRP A 280 12.45 19.95 -17.62
CA TRP A 280 11.28 19.44 -18.35
C TRP A 280 10.49 18.40 -17.53
N MET A 281 11.20 17.58 -16.76
CA MET A 281 10.59 16.56 -15.90
C MET A 281 9.94 17.19 -14.68
N GLN A 282 10.59 18.19 -14.07
CA GLN A 282 10.03 18.99 -12.98
C GLN A 282 8.74 19.72 -13.41
N THR A 283 8.78 20.35 -14.59
CA THR A 283 7.66 21.08 -15.18
C THR A 283 6.49 20.14 -15.45
N MET A 284 6.75 18.98 -16.04
CA MET A 284 5.74 17.96 -16.27
C MET A 284 5.06 17.52 -14.97
N GLY A 285 5.84 17.17 -13.94
CA GLY A 285 5.30 16.80 -12.63
C GLY A 285 4.42 17.89 -12.04
N SER A 286 4.87 19.14 -12.11
CA SER A 286 4.13 20.30 -11.59
C SER A 286 2.79 20.48 -12.29
N ILE A 287 2.75 20.40 -13.63
CA ILE A 287 1.52 20.53 -14.42
C ILE A 287 0.56 19.37 -14.10
N PHE A 288 1.04 18.13 -14.12
CA PHE A 288 0.19 16.97 -13.83
C PHE A 288 -0.32 16.97 -12.38
N SER A 289 0.47 17.45 -11.40
CA SER A 289 0.01 17.63 -10.02
C SER A 289 -1.13 18.65 -9.91
N VAL A 290 -1.12 19.73 -10.70
CA VAL A 290 -2.25 20.69 -10.75
C VAL A 290 -3.47 20.06 -11.42
N ILE A 291 -3.28 19.36 -12.54
CA ILE A 291 -4.37 18.65 -13.24
C ILE A 291 -5.01 17.58 -12.33
N LEU A 292 -4.23 16.94 -11.46
CA LEU A 292 -4.65 15.88 -10.54
C LEU A 292 -5.77 16.32 -9.58
N ILE A 293 -5.94 17.63 -9.35
CA ILE A 293 -7.06 18.18 -8.58
C ILE A 293 -8.40 17.72 -9.16
N LEU A 294 -8.54 17.71 -10.49
CA LEU A 294 -9.80 17.39 -11.17
C LEU A 294 -10.33 15.97 -10.88
N PRO A 295 -9.58 14.88 -11.16
CA PRO A 295 -10.05 13.54 -10.84
C PRO A 295 -10.11 13.26 -9.33
N SER A 296 -9.26 13.92 -8.54
CA SER A 296 -9.26 13.76 -7.07
C SER A 296 -10.54 14.32 -6.45
N TRP A 297 -10.90 15.56 -6.80
CA TRP A 297 -12.15 16.18 -6.34
C TRP A 297 -13.37 15.56 -6.99
N GLY A 298 -13.27 15.05 -8.22
CA GLY A 298 -14.33 14.27 -8.84
C GLY A 298 -14.77 13.10 -7.95
N SER A 299 -13.82 12.40 -7.32
CA SER A 299 -14.13 11.32 -6.37
C SER A 299 -14.84 11.87 -5.14
N ALA A 300 -14.37 12.97 -4.56
CA ALA A 300 -14.97 13.58 -3.37
C ALA A 300 -16.40 14.11 -3.62
N ILE A 301 -16.63 14.78 -4.75
CA ILE A 301 -17.96 15.26 -5.15
C ILE A 301 -18.94 14.10 -5.28
N ASN A 302 -18.48 12.98 -5.86
CA ASN A 302 -19.31 11.79 -6.04
C ASN A 302 -19.64 11.07 -4.73
N MET A 303 -18.92 11.38 -3.65
CA MET A 303 -19.14 10.86 -2.31
C MET A 303 -20.06 11.78 -1.49
N LEU A 304 -20.01 13.09 -1.71
CA LEU A 304 -20.70 14.08 -0.87
C LEU A 304 -22.10 14.47 -1.35
N LEU A 305 -22.36 14.34 -2.66
CA LEU A 305 -23.67 14.60 -3.27
C LEU A 305 -24.49 13.32 -3.41
#